data_AF-A0A3M0X1L3-F1
#
_entry.id   AF-A0A3M0X1L3-F1
#
_cell.length_a   1.000
_cell.length_b   1.000
_cell.length_c   1.000
_cell.angle_alpha   90.00
_cell.angle_beta   90.00
_cell.angle_gamma   90.00
#
_symmetry.space_group_name_H-M   'P 1'
#
loop_
_entity.id
_entity.type
_entity.pdbx_description
1 polymer ?
#
loop_
_entity_poly.entity_id
_entity_poly.type
_entity_poly.pdbx_seq_one_letter_code
_entity_poly.pdbx_strand_id
1 'polypeptide(L)'
;MDNSNTLIGHEWIETLILRYGTVSALAEVLKVSAAAISSWRYMRAKPSAERAIEIEKLTGMPRELIRPDLFGHQYGHHNTPRKLKKFAEAIEKEKVLLNGGKENG
;
A
#
# COMPACT_ATOMS: atom_id res chain seq x y z
N MET A 1 19.74 -3.05 -13.52
CA MET A 1 18.38 -2.52 -13.30
C MET A 1 18.34 -2.02 -11.87
N ASP A 2 18.40 -0.71 -11.74
CA ASP A 2 18.45 0.04 -10.49
C ASP A 2 17.11 -0.09 -9.73
N ASN A 3 17.09 -0.94 -8.71
CA ASN A 3 15.90 -1.27 -7.91
C ASN A 3 15.52 -0.20 -6.86
N SER A 4 15.94 1.06 -7.03
CA SER A 4 15.94 2.02 -5.91
C SER A 4 14.91 3.15 -6.02
N ASN A 5 14.20 3.32 -7.13
CA ASN A 5 13.28 4.46 -7.32
C ASN A 5 11.77 4.09 -7.33
N THR A 6 11.44 2.80 -7.12
CA THR A 6 10.07 2.27 -7.27
C THR A 6 9.50 1.68 -5.96
N LEU A 7 10.22 1.81 -4.85
CA LEU A 7 9.85 1.16 -3.58
C LEU A 7 8.56 1.73 -2.96
N ILE A 8 8.22 2.99 -3.23
CA ILE A 8 7.09 3.65 -2.56
C ILE A 8 5.72 3.34 -3.22
N GLY A 9 5.69 2.82 -4.46
CA GLY A 9 4.44 2.65 -5.21
C GLY A 9 3.73 1.30 -5.03
N HIS A 10 4.41 0.29 -4.53
CA HIS A 10 3.89 -1.09 -4.50
C HIS A 10 3.72 -1.68 -3.10
N GLU A 11 4.53 -1.24 -2.14
CA GLU A 11 4.51 -1.82 -0.79
C GLU A 11 3.19 -1.64 -0.05
N TRP A 12 2.38 -0.66 -0.45
CA TRP A 12 1.08 -0.43 0.16
C TRP A 12 0.17 -1.65 0.06
N ILE A 13 0.18 -2.39 -1.06
CA ILE A 13 -0.74 -3.52 -1.24
C ILE A 13 -0.31 -4.75 -0.45
N GLU A 14 1.00 -5.03 -0.39
CA GLU A 14 1.54 -6.10 0.45
C GLU A 14 1.26 -5.84 1.93
N THR A 15 1.41 -4.57 2.35
CA THR A 15 1.08 -4.14 3.70
C THR A 15 -0.38 -4.42 4.04
N LEU A 16 -1.30 -4.08 3.12
CA LEU A 16 -2.72 -4.36 3.33
C LEU A 16 -3.01 -5.87 3.31
N ILE A 17 -2.38 -6.65 2.44
CA ILE A 17 -2.54 -8.12 2.43
C ILE A 17 -2.09 -8.71 3.77
N LEU A 18 -0.97 -8.24 4.33
CA LEU A 18 -0.49 -8.68 5.64
C LEU A 18 -1.46 -8.26 6.77
N ARG A 19 -1.92 -7.00 6.77
CA ARG A 19 -2.85 -6.48 7.78
C ARG A 19 -4.20 -7.22 7.80
N TYR A 20 -4.74 -7.52 6.63
CA TYR A 20 -6.03 -8.23 6.48
C TYR A 20 -5.86 -9.76 6.36
N GLY A 21 -4.62 -10.26 6.39
CA GLY A 21 -4.25 -11.68 6.39
C GLY A 21 -4.21 -12.34 5.01
N THR A 22 -5.18 -12.08 4.12
CA THR A 22 -5.23 -12.71 2.80
C THR A 22 -5.69 -11.75 1.69
N VAL A 23 -5.37 -12.10 0.44
CA VAL A 23 -5.85 -11.39 -0.76
C VAL A 23 -7.39 -11.38 -0.80
N SER A 24 -8.03 -12.50 -0.47
CA SER A 24 -9.50 -12.60 -0.46
C SER A 24 -10.12 -11.70 0.61
N ALA A 25 -9.59 -11.72 1.83
CA ALA A 25 -10.07 -10.87 2.91
C ALA A 25 -9.92 -9.38 2.58
N LEU A 26 -8.78 -8.98 1.99
CA LEU A 26 -8.60 -7.61 1.50
C LEU A 26 -9.60 -7.26 0.39
N ALA A 27 -9.84 -8.18 -0.55
CA ALA A 27 -10.79 -7.98 -1.63
C ALA A 27 -12.23 -7.78 -1.11
N GLU A 28 -12.64 -8.54 -0.10
CA GLU A 28 -13.94 -8.40 0.57
C GLU A 28 -14.09 -7.03 1.25
N VAL A 29 -13.07 -6.61 2.00
CA VAL A 29 -13.05 -5.29 2.66
C VAL A 29 -13.13 -4.16 1.64
N LEU A 30 -12.38 -4.26 0.55
CA LEU A 30 -12.36 -3.25 -0.51
C LEU A 30 -13.53 -3.36 -1.50
N LYS A 31 -14.38 -4.39 -1.36
CA LYS A 31 -15.49 -4.70 -2.27
C LYS A 31 -15.06 -4.80 -3.73
N VAL A 32 -13.92 -5.45 -3.98
CA VAL A 32 -13.39 -5.71 -5.32
C VAL A 32 -13.14 -7.19 -5.52
N SER A 33 -12.85 -7.61 -6.76
CA SER A 33 -12.46 -8.99 -7.02
C SER A 33 -11.01 -9.24 -6.55
N ALA A 34 -10.72 -10.49 -6.15
CA ALA A 34 -9.34 -10.91 -5.89
C ALA A 34 -8.43 -10.74 -7.12
N ALA A 35 -8.99 -10.82 -8.32
CA ALA A 35 -8.30 -10.52 -9.57
C ALA A 35 -7.87 -9.06 -9.65
N ALA A 36 -8.69 -8.10 -9.19
CA ALA A 36 -8.31 -6.68 -9.13
C ALA A 36 -7.12 -6.46 -8.18
N ILE A 37 -7.17 -7.06 -6.98
CA ILE A 37 -6.05 -7.02 -6.02
C ILE A 37 -4.77 -7.59 -6.67
N SER A 38 -4.87 -8.74 -7.34
CA SER A 38 -3.75 -9.35 -8.06
C SER A 38 -3.21 -8.45 -9.19
N SER A 39 -4.08 -7.82 -9.98
CA SER A 39 -3.68 -6.89 -11.03
C SER A 39 -2.92 -5.69 -10.47
N TRP A 40 -3.34 -5.15 -9.32
CA TRP A 40 -2.61 -4.07 -8.64
C TRP A 40 -1.27 -4.56 -8.08
N ARG A 41 -1.26 -5.77 -7.49
CA ARG A 41 -0.07 -6.44 -6.91
C ARG A 41 1.01 -6.81 -7.94
N TYR A 42 0.62 -7.00 -9.19
CA TYR A 42 1.58 -7.31 -10.26
C TYR A 42 1.75 -6.15 -11.23
N MET A 43 1.36 -4.94 -10.81
CA MET A 43 1.45 -3.71 -11.61
C MET A 43 0.80 -3.80 -13.01
N ARG A 44 -0.13 -4.76 -13.20
CA ARG A 44 -0.87 -4.94 -14.46
C ARG A 44 -1.95 -3.88 -14.64
N ALA A 45 -2.41 -3.30 -13.54
CA ALA A 45 -3.31 -2.18 -13.50
C ALA A 45 -3.02 -1.31 -12.26
N LYS A 46 -3.45 -0.06 -12.30
CA LYS A 46 -3.47 0.82 -11.13
C LYS A 46 -4.92 1.06 -10.71
N PRO A 47 -5.22 1.20 -9.41
CA PRO A 47 -6.53 1.65 -8.97
C PRO A 47 -6.83 3.05 -9.54
N SER A 48 -8.09 3.33 -9.88
CA SER A 48 -8.51 4.67 -10.29
C SER A 48 -8.28 5.71 -9.17
N ALA A 49 -8.33 7.00 -9.50
CA ALA A 49 -8.18 8.07 -8.51
C ALA A 49 -9.23 7.95 -7.38
N GLU A 50 -10.49 7.72 -7.76
CA GLU A 50 -11.60 7.52 -6.83
C GLU A 50 -11.38 6.29 -5.96
N ARG A 51 -10.92 5.17 -6.55
CA ARG A 51 -10.65 3.95 -5.81
C ARG A 51 -9.53 4.13 -4.79
N ALA A 52 -8.48 4.91 -5.11
CA ALA A 52 -7.43 5.23 -4.14
C ALA A 52 -7.98 6.02 -2.93
N ILE A 53 -8.95 6.92 -3.15
CA ILE A 53 -9.64 7.64 -2.06
C ILE A 53 -10.49 6.67 -1.23
N GLU A 54 -11.20 5.74 -1.86
CA GLU A 54 -11.98 4.72 -1.15
C GLU A 54 -11.08 3.79 -0.31
N ILE A 55 -9.96 3.34 -0.86
CA ILE A 55 -8.98 2.51 -0.15
C ILE A 55 -8.47 3.26 1.09
N GLU A 56 -8.13 4.54 0.97
CA GLU A 56 -7.70 5.35 2.13
C GLU A 56 -8.78 5.43 3.21
N LYS A 57 -10.04 5.66 2.84
CA LYS A 57 -11.15 5.70 3.80
C LYS A 57 -11.37 4.35 4.50
N LEU A 58 -11.24 3.24 3.78
CA LEU A 58 -11.50 1.90 4.30
C LEU A 58 -10.34 1.32 5.11
N THR A 59 -9.11 1.67 4.76
CA THR A 59 -7.89 1.02 5.29
C THR A 59 -6.98 1.96 6.06
N GLY A 60 -7.20 3.27 5.96
CA GLY A 60 -6.30 4.30 6.45
C GLY A 60 -5.03 4.47 5.62
N MET A 61 -4.84 3.70 4.54
CA MET A 61 -3.66 3.81 3.66
C MET A 61 -3.68 5.12 2.87
N PRO A 62 -2.70 6.03 3.02
CA PRO A 62 -2.67 7.29 2.31
C PRO A 62 -2.72 7.09 0.79
N ARG A 63 -3.63 7.80 0.11
CA ARG A 63 -3.77 7.76 -1.36
C ARG A 63 -2.51 8.18 -2.08
N GLU A 64 -1.62 8.95 -1.45
CA GLU A 64 -0.32 9.34 -2.01
C GLU A 64 0.66 8.17 -2.10
N LEU A 65 0.50 7.12 -1.30
CA LEU A 65 1.25 5.87 -1.45
C LEU A 65 0.63 4.96 -2.52
N ILE A 66 -0.69 5.01 -2.68
CA ILE A 66 -1.45 4.18 -3.63
C ILE A 66 -1.29 4.69 -5.07
N ARG A 67 -1.43 6.00 -5.27
CA ARG A 67 -1.31 6.69 -6.56
C ARG A 67 -0.41 7.93 -6.41
N PRO A 68 0.91 7.74 -6.22
CA PRO A 68 1.85 8.85 -6.12
C PRO A 68 1.85 9.72 -7.38
N ASP A 69 1.56 9.14 -8.54
CA ASP A 69 1.46 9.89 -9.80
C ASP A 69 0.32 10.92 -9.81
N LEU A 70 -0.77 10.68 -9.07
CA LEU A 70 -1.90 11.61 -8.98
C LEU A 70 -1.84 12.51 -7.75
N PHE A 71 -1.48 11.95 -6.59
CA PHE A 71 -1.57 12.65 -5.31
C PHE A 71 -0.22 13.05 -4.71
N GLY A 72 0.90 12.63 -5.32
CA GLY A 72 2.26 12.95 -4.87
C GLY A 72 2.75 14.32 -5.33
N HIS A 73 2.17 14.91 -6.38
CA HIS A 73 2.63 16.18 -6.99
C HIS A 73 2.56 17.40 -6.05
N GLN A 74 1.78 17.34 -4.97
CA GLN A 74 1.72 18.40 -3.96
C GLN A 74 2.98 18.48 -3.08
N TYR A 75 3.87 17.49 -3.20
CA TYR A 75 5.10 17.39 -2.46
C TYR A 75 6.24 17.35 -3.48
N GLY A 76 6.92 18.48 -3.72
CA GLY A 76 8.01 18.55 -4.70
C GLY A 76 9.02 17.42 -4.53
N HIS A 77 9.75 17.06 -5.60
CA HIS A 77 10.55 15.83 -5.78
C HIS A 77 11.48 15.41 -4.60
N HIS A 78 11.78 16.30 -3.64
CA HIS A 78 12.62 16.04 -2.47
C HIS A 78 11.91 16.14 -1.10
N ASN A 79 10.61 16.42 -1.06
CA ASN A 79 9.91 16.74 0.19
C ASN A 79 8.78 15.75 0.50
N THR A 80 9.10 14.49 0.75
CA THR A 80 8.08 13.57 1.30
C THR A 80 7.59 14.14 2.63
N PRO A 81 6.29 14.49 2.76
CA PRO A 81 5.76 15.11 3.96
C PRO A 81 6.03 14.21 5.16
N ARG A 82 6.39 14.84 6.29
CA ARG A 82 6.69 14.15 7.56
C ARG A 82 5.61 13.15 7.97
N LYS A 83 4.35 13.42 7.60
CA LYS A 83 3.20 12.53 7.80
C LYS A 83 3.35 11.20 7.07
N LEU A 84 3.79 11.19 5.80
CA LEU A 84 4.00 9.97 5.04
C LEU A 84 5.22 9.18 5.54
N LYS A 85 6.31 9.87 5.93
CA LYS A 85 7.47 9.21 6.55
C LYS A 85 7.10 8.47 7.84
N LYS A 86 6.39 9.15 8.74
CA LYS A 86 5.89 8.53 9.98
C LYS A 86 4.94 7.37 9.71
N PHE A 87 4.12 7.47 8.67
CA PHE A 87 3.21 6.39 8.29
C PHE A 87 3.97 5.19 7.71
N ALA A 88 4.97 5.41 6.85
CA ALA A 88 5.83 4.36 6.33
C ALA A 88 6.62 3.66 7.45
N GLU A 89 7.17 4.42 8.41
CA GLU A 89 7.80 3.88 9.61
C GLU A 89 6.83 3.04 10.45
N ALA A 90 5.58 3.49 10.60
CA ALA A 90 4.54 2.75 11.31
C ALA A 90 4.14 1.46 10.57
N ILE A 91 4.02 1.50 9.24
CA ILE A 91 3.81 0.33 8.39
C ILE A 91 4.94 -0.69 8.61
N GLU A 92 6.19 -0.24 8.55
CA GLU A 92 7.34 -1.14 8.69
C GLU A 92 7.37 -1.79 10.07
N LYS A 93 7.10 -1.01 11.13
CA LYS A 93 6.94 -1.55 12.48
C LYS A 93 5.79 -2.55 12.58
N GLU A 94 4.65 -2.26 11.95
CA GLU A 94 3.49 -3.16 11.92
C GLU A 94 3.82 -4.45 11.16
N LYS A 95 4.51 -4.39 10.03
CA LYS A 95 4.98 -5.58 9.29
C LYS A 95 5.90 -6.45 10.15
N VAL A 96 6.84 -5.85 10.90
CA VAL A 96 7.73 -6.59 11.81
C VAL A 96 6.92 -7.31 12.89
N LEU A 97 5.93 -6.63 13.48
CA LEU A 97 5.04 -7.23 14.48
C LEU A 97 4.18 -8.37 13.92
N LEU A 98 3.68 -8.23 12.69
CA LEU A 98 2.86 -9.25 12.02
C LEU A 98 3.66 -10.45 11.52
N ASN A 99 4.93 -10.26 11.13
CA ASN A 99 5.80 -11.34 10.66
C ASN A 99 6.60 -12.03 11.78
N GLY A 100 6.91 -11.34 12.88
CA GLY A 100 7.68 -11.87 14.02
C GLY A 100 6.99 -12.95 14.87
N GLY A 101 5.80 -13.42 14.45
CA GLY A 101 5.11 -14.58 15.04
C GLY A 101 5.41 -15.91 14.35
N LYS A 102 6.26 -15.94 13.31
CA LYS A 102 6.68 -17.16 12.60
C LYS A 102 8.18 -17.39 12.73
N GLU A 103 8.64 -17.54 13.96
CA GLU A 103 9.99 -18.06 14.23
C GLU A 103 9.87 -19.23 15.20
N ASN A 104 10.23 -20.42 14.71
CA ASN A 104 10.49 -21.69 15.42
C ASN A 104 9.31 -22.64 15.69
N GLY A 105 9.09 -23.53 14.71
CA GLY A 105 8.54 -24.88 14.90
C GLY A 105 9.33 -25.84 14.03
#